data_AF-A0A7X8VSI3-F1
#
_entry.id   AF-A0A7X8VSI3-F1
#
_cell.length_a   1.000
_cell.length_b   1.000
_cell.length_c   1.000
_cell.angle_alpha   90.00
_cell.angle_beta   90.00
_cell.angle_gamma   90.00
#
_symmetry.space_group_name_H-M   'P 1'
#
loop_
_entity.id
_entity.type
_entity.pdbx_description
1 polymer ?
#
loop_
_entity_poly.entity_id
_entity_poly.type
_entity_poly.pdbx_seq_one_letter_code
_entity_poly.pdbx_strand_id
1 'polypeptide(L)'
;MPSKTFMNLPKVKQERILEAAKKEFSEAMFSDVSINRIVKAASISRGSFYMYFSDKHDLLIHLLENFQNQFDQKLKSLGEAAGGNIKKLILGLHDYLFTAIAAEENCNFLTNYFTYSLSASVKNHHQARSMVSSMTKLRESLLEYVDKNQFDKYYEDDLETIIDAHLIILKHTLAKAYLQKTNSKKSRKDLEKLLGILKDGYQKKEEKNA
;
A
#
# COMPACT_ATOMS: atom_id res chain seq x y z
N MET A 1 -13.35 -13.99 -4.73
CA MET A 1 -12.90 -13.92 -6.13
C MET A 1 -14.11 -13.72 -7.03
N PRO A 2 -14.02 -12.85 -8.05
CA PRO A 2 -15.09 -12.62 -9.01
C PRO A 2 -15.48 -13.93 -9.71
N SER A 3 -16.75 -14.02 -10.13
CA SER A 3 -17.23 -15.19 -10.87
C SER A 3 -16.58 -15.30 -12.25
N LYS A 4 -16.57 -16.51 -12.82
CA LYS A 4 -16.16 -16.73 -14.22
C LYS A 4 -16.92 -15.84 -15.19
N THR A 5 -18.19 -15.56 -14.89
CA THR A 5 -19.04 -14.67 -15.68
C THR A 5 -18.49 -13.26 -15.75
N PHE A 6 -18.00 -12.72 -14.62
CA PHE A 6 -17.36 -11.40 -14.61
C PHE A 6 -16.07 -11.39 -15.45
N MET A 7 -15.23 -12.41 -15.30
CA MET A 7 -13.95 -12.50 -16.01
C MET A 7 -14.12 -12.59 -17.53
N ASN A 8 -15.24 -13.13 -18.00
CA ASN A 8 -15.60 -13.25 -19.42
C ASN A 8 -16.28 -11.99 -20.00
N LEU A 9 -16.52 -10.95 -19.20
CA LEU A 9 -17.09 -9.70 -19.72
C LEU A 9 -16.10 -8.98 -20.65
N PRO A 10 -16.58 -8.18 -21.62
CA PRO A 10 -15.71 -7.25 -22.34
C PRO A 10 -14.94 -6.35 -21.37
N LYS A 11 -13.66 -6.07 -21.64
CA LYS A 11 -12.78 -5.32 -20.74
C LYS A 11 -13.34 -3.97 -20.32
N VAL A 12 -13.89 -3.22 -21.27
CA VAL A 12 -14.56 -1.93 -21.03
C VAL A 12 -15.69 -2.05 -19.99
N LYS A 13 -16.43 -3.18 -19.98
CA LYS A 13 -17.49 -3.41 -19.01
C LYS A 13 -16.93 -3.78 -17.64
N GLN A 14 -15.84 -4.56 -17.58
CA GLN A 14 -15.14 -4.83 -16.31
C GLN A 14 -14.64 -3.51 -15.70
N GLU A 15 -13.93 -2.70 -16.47
CA GLU A 15 -13.38 -1.40 -16.06
C GLU A 15 -14.47 -0.48 -15.52
N ARG A 16 -15.58 -0.31 -16.26
CA ARG A 16 -16.70 0.52 -15.80
C ARG A 16 -17.29 0.08 -14.47
N ILE A 17 -17.38 -1.23 -14.22
CA ILE A 17 -17.87 -1.76 -12.93
C ILE A 17 -16.85 -1.48 -11.82
N LEU A 18 -15.57 -1.69 -12.08
CA LEU A 18 -14.50 -1.48 -11.11
C LEU A 18 -14.29 0.00 -10.78
N GLU A 19 -14.42 0.90 -11.75
CA GLU A 19 -14.39 2.35 -11.53
C GLU A 19 -15.57 2.82 -10.68
N ALA A 20 -16.79 2.38 -11.00
CA ALA A 20 -17.97 2.69 -10.20
C ALA A 20 -17.85 2.19 -8.76
N ALA A 21 -17.28 0.99 -8.59
CA ALA A 21 -17.01 0.41 -7.28
C ALA A 21 -15.97 1.23 -6.51
N LYS A 22 -14.81 1.49 -7.13
CA LYS A 22 -13.71 2.25 -6.53
C LYS A 22 -14.17 3.62 -6.07
N LYS A 23 -14.97 4.31 -6.89
CA LYS A 23 -15.59 5.59 -6.53
C LYS A 23 -16.44 5.48 -5.26
N GLU A 24 -17.38 4.53 -5.20
CA GLU A 24 -18.21 4.32 -4.01
C GLU A 24 -17.36 4.00 -2.77
N PHE A 25 -16.33 3.16 -2.90
CA PHE A 25 -15.41 2.85 -1.79
C PHE A 25 -14.52 4.02 -1.37
N SER A 26 -14.28 5.00 -2.25
CA SER A 26 -13.57 6.24 -1.92
C SER A 26 -14.47 7.26 -1.21
N GLU A 27 -15.77 7.26 -1.50
CA GLU A 27 -16.73 8.24 -0.97
C GLU A 27 -17.43 7.79 0.32
N ALA A 28 -17.38 6.49 0.66
CA ALA A 28 -18.07 5.92 1.81
C ALA A 28 -17.22 4.92 2.61
N MET A 29 -17.42 4.88 3.92
CA MET A 29 -16.87 3.82 4.78
C MET A 29 -17.48 2.47 4.39
N PHE A 30 -16.74 1.38 4.63
CA PHE A 30 -17.16 0.04 4.21
C PHE A 30 -18.58 -0.33 4.65
N SER A 31 -19.01 0.04 5.86
CA SER A 31 -20.38 -0.19 6.35
C SER A 31 -21.44 0.44 5.45
N ASP A 32 -21.14 1.61 4.90
CA ASP A 32 -22.10 2.50 4.23
C ASP A 32 -22.06 2.36 2.70
N VAL A 33 -21.06 1.67 2.16
CA VAL A 33 -20.96 1.32 0.74
C VAL A 33 -22.24 0.64 0.26
N SER A 34 -22.84 1.21 -0.80
CA SER A 34 -24.12 0.80 -1.35
C SER A 34 -23.99 0.11 -2.71
N ILE A 35 -24.36 -1.17 -2.76
CA ILE A 35 -24.47 -1.93 -4.02
C ILE A 35 -25.39 -1.23 -5.01
N ASN A 36 -26.49 -0.61 -4.53
CA ASN A 36 -27.43 0.11 -5.39
C ASN A 36 -26.78 1.32 -6.09
N ARG A 37 -25.88 2.04 -5.41
CA ARG A 37 -25.14 3.16 -6.02
C ARG A 37 -24.14 2.65 -7.05
N ILE A 38 -23.40 1.59 -6.72
CA ILE A 38 -22.44 0.94 -7.62
C ILE A 38 -23.12 0.49 -8.92
N VAL A 39 -24.22 -0.27 -8.83
CA VAL A 39 -24.89 -0.81 -10.03
C VAL A 39 -25.51 0.29 -10.88
N LYS A 40 -26.01 1.37 -10.26
CA LYS A 40 -26.50 2.56 -10.96
C LYS A 40 -25.37 3.25 -11.73
N ALA A 41 -24.24 3.53 -11.07
CA ALA A 41 -23.09 4.16 -11.70
C ALA A 41 -22.47 3.27 -12.80
N ALA A 42 -22.40 1.96 -12.59
CA ALA A 42 -21.89 0.99 -13.55
C ALA A 42 -22.88 0.65 -14.69
N SER A 43 -24.12 1.17 -14.64
CA SER A 43 -25.20 0.85 -15.58
C SER A 43 -25.42 -0.66 -15.75
N ILE A 44 -25.58 -1.37 -14.63
CA ILE A 44 -25.94 -2.80 -14.59
C ILE A 44 -27.13 -3.02 -13.65
N SER A 45 -27.80 -4.17 -13.75
CA SER A 45 -28.85 -4.53 -12.79
C SER A 45 -28.24 -5.05 -11.48
N ARG A 46 -29.01 -4.99 -10.39
CA ARG A 46 -28.62 -5.62 -9.12
C ARG A 46 -28.46 -7.13 -9.24
N GLY A 47 -29.26 -7.78 -10.08
CA GLY A 47 -29.09 -9.20 -10.40
C GLY A 47 -27.74 -9.48 -11.06
N SER A 48 -27.32 -8.63 -12.01
CA SER A 48 -26.00 -8.74 -12.63
C SER A 48 -24.86 -8.60 -11.64
N PHE A 49 -24.97 -7.73 -10.64
CA PHE A 49 -23.97 -7.63 -9.57
C PHE A 49 -23.77 -8.97 -8.87
N TYR A 50 -24.86 -9.62 -8.43
CA TYR A 50 -24.77 -10.90 -7.72
C TYR A 50 -24.38 -12.08 -8.62
N MET A 51 -24.50 -11.94 -9.94
CA MET A 51 -23.88 -12.88 -10.88
C MET A 51 -22.35 -12.71 -10.94
N TYR A 52 -21.81 -11.55 -10.59
CA TYR A 52 -20.38 -11.22 -10.70
C TYR A 52 -19.64 -11.37 -9.37
N PHE A 53 -20.25 -10.92 -8.27
CA PHE A 53 -19.67 -10.88 -6.93
C PHE A 53 -20.68 -11.39 -5.90
N SER A 54 -20.22 -12.14 -4.90
CA SER A 54 -21.12 -12.62 -3.84
C SER A 54 -21.69 -11.49 -3.00
N ASP A 55 -20.86 -10.49 -2.72
CA ASP A 55 -21.20 -9.32 -1.92
C ASP A 55 -20.20 -8.17 -2.17
N LYS A 56 -20.35 -7.06 -1.43
CA LYS A 56 -19.43 -5.91 -1.52
C LYS A 56 -18.03 -6.20 -0.98
N HIS A 57 -17.86 -7.18 -0.10
CA HIS A 57 -16.55 -7.58 0.41
C HIS A 57 -15.74 -8.31 -0.67
N ASP A 58 -16.39 -9.21 -1.41
CA ASP A 58 -15.79 -9.91 -2.56
C ASP A 58 -15.33 -8.94 -3.65
N LEU A 59 -16.16 -7.94 -3.97
CA LEU A 59 -15.80 -6.85 -4.87
C LEU A 59 -14.60 -6.04 -4.35
N LEU A 60 -14.57 -5.71 -3.05
CA LEU A 60 -13.45 -4.99 -2.45
C LEU A 60 -12.14 -5.79 -2.54
N ILE A 61 -12.17 -7.09 -2.23
CA ILE A 61 -10.98 -7.96 -2.37
C ILE A 61 -10.46 -7.90 -3.81
N HIS A 62 -11.36 -8.03 -4.79
CA HIS A 62 -10.95 -8.02 -6.20
C HIS A 62 -10.32 -6.69 -6.63
N LEU A 63 -10.83 -5.55 -6.15
CA LEU A 63 -10.21 -4.24 -6.37
C LEU A 63 -8.78 -4.21 -5.79
N LEU A 64 -8.60 -4.71 -4.57
CA LEU A 64 -7.31 -4.73 -3.88
C LEU A 64 -6.31 -5.67 -4.54
N GLU A 65 -6.74 -6.82 -5.06
CA GLU A 65 -5.89 -7.74 -5.82
C GLU A 65 -5.27 -7.06 -7.04
N ASN A 66 -6.03 -6.23 -7.76
CA ASN A 66 -5.49 -5.47 -8.89
C ASN A 66 -4.43 -4.45 -8.45
N PHE A 67 -4.69 -3.72 -7.36
CA PHE A 67 -3.70 -2.80 -6.77
C PHE A 67 -2.44 -3.53 -6.30
N GLN A 68 -2.61 -4.68 -5.64
CA GLN A 68 -1.51 -5.51 -5.15
C GLN A 68 -0.64 -6.00 -6.31
N ASN A 69 -1.24 -6.53 -7.38
CA ASN A 69 -0.49 -7.01 -8.54
C ASN A 69 0.33 -5.90 -9.22
N GLN A 70 -0.22 -4.71 -9.36
CA GLN A 70 0.50 -3.55 -9.91
C GLN A 70 1.63 -3.10 -8.96
N PHE A 71 1.36 -3.10 -7.66
CA PHE A 71 2.34 -2.78 -6.64
C PHE A 71 3.50 -3.78 -6.64
N ASP A 72 3.24 -5.08 -6.72
CA ASP A 72 4.26 -6.13 -6.71
C ASP A 72 5.17 -6.04 -7.95
N GLN A 73 4.59 -5.83 -9.13
CA GLN A 73 5.36 -5.60 -10.36
C GLN A 73 6.25 -4.36 -10.23
N LYS A 74 5.71 -3.29 -9.65
CA LYS A 74 6.48 -2.06 -9.45
C LYS A 74 7.60 -2.26 -8.43
N LEU A 75 7.31 -2.90 -7.31
CA LEU A 75 8.28 -3.21 -6.27
C LEU A 75 9.45 -4.01 -6.84
N LYS A 76 9.17 -5.04 -7.64
CA LYS A 76 10.20 -5.81 -8.36
C LYS A 76 11.10 -4.93 -9.21
N SER A 77 10.52 -4.09 -10.07
CA SER A 77 11.29 -3.19 -10.94
C SER A 77 12.15 -2.19 -10.15
N LEU A 78 11.65 -1.71 -9.01
CA LEU A 78 12.38 -0.80 -8.14
C LEU A 78 13.51 -1.51 -7.39
N GLY A 79 13.26 -2.75 -6.95
CA GLY A 79 14.26 -3.60 -6.29
C GLY A 79 15.44 -3.92 -7.19
N GLU A 80 15.16 -4.34 -8.43
CA GLU A 80 16.19 -4.58 -9.45
C GLU A 80 17.00 -3.31 -9.73
N ALA A 81 16.33 -2.15 -9.92
CA ALA A 81 17.00 -0.87 -10.16
C ALA A 81 17.79 -0.34 -8.95
N ALA A 82 17.40 -0.70 -7.73
CA ALA A 82 18.10 -0.30 -6.51
C ALA A 82 19.43 -1.03 -6.35
N GLY A 83 19.59 -2.22 -6.98
CA GLY A 83 20.83 -2.99 -6.95
C GLY A 83 21.28 -3.33 -5.53
N GLY A 84 20.35 -3.78 -4.69
CA GLY A 84 20.65 -4.10 -3.29
C GLY A 84 20.54 -2.91 -2.33
N ASN A 85 20.55 -1.65 -2.78
CA ASN A 85 20.61 -0.49 -1.89
C ASN A 85 19.23 -0.13 -1.28
N ILE A 86 19.08 -0.31 0.03
CA ILE A 86 17.80 -0.06 0.72
C ILE A 86 17.33 1.38 0.61
N LYS A 87 18.23 2.36 0.74
CA LYS A 87 17.88 3.79 0.65
C LYS A 87 17.32 4.11 -0.74
N LYS A 88 17.95 3.63 -1.81
CA LYS A 88 17.47 3.83 -3.18
C LYS A 88 16.11 3.17 -3.39
N LEU A 89 15.92 1.94 -2.90
CA LEU A 89 14.65 1.22 -2.98
C LEU A 89 13.51 1.99 -2.28
N ILE A 90 13.74 2.45 -1.04
CA ILE A 90 12.75 3.20 -0.27
C ILE A 90 12.42 4.56 -0.91
N LEU A 91 13.41 5.25 -1.49
CA LEU A 91 13.17 6.47 -2.25
C LEU A 91 12.37 6.22 -3.53
N GLY A 92 12.64 5.14 -4.25
CA GLY A 92 11.87 4.76 -5.44
C GLY A 92 10.43 4.38 -5.11
N LEU A 93 10.23 3.68 -3.99
CA LEU A 93 8.90 3.37 -3.46
C LEU A 93 8.14 4.63 -3.06
N HIS A 94 8.83 5.60 -2.44
CA HIS A 94 8.24 6.89 -2.10
C HIS A 94 7.70 7.61 -3.33
N ASP A 95 8.47 7.75 -4.40
CA ASP A 95 8.01 8.44 -5.62
C ASP A 95 6.77 7.77 -6.24
N TYR A 96 6.80 6.43 -6.29
CA TYR A 96 5.69 5.65 -6.81
C TYR A 96 4.43 5.82 -5.97
N LEU A 97 4.55 5.64 -4.65
CA LEU A 97 3.42 5.75 -3.73
C LEU A 97 2.88 7.18 -3.66
N PHE A 98 3.76 8.19 -3.67
CA PHE A 98 3.36 9.60 -3.71
C PHE A 98 2.48 9.88 -4.93
N THR A 99 2.87 9.37 -6.10
CA THR A 99 2.08 9.50 -7.33
C THR A 99 0.76 8.73 -7.22
N ALA A 100 0.79 7.50 -6.69
CA ALA A 100 -0.39 6.67 -6.53
C ALA A 100 -1.46 7.30 -5.62
N ILE A 101 -1.04 7.99 -4.54
CA ILE A 101 -1.95 8.67 -3.60
C ILE A 101 -2.23 10.13 -3.96
N ALA A 102 -1.65 10.65 -5.04
CA ALA A 102 -1.82 12.07 -5.43
C ALA A 102 -3.26 12.40 -5.81
N ALA A 103 -4.00 11.43 -6.35
CA ALA A 103 -5.43 11.56 -6.59
C ALA A 103 -6.21 11.37 -5.28
N GLU A 104 -7.05 12.34 -4.93
CA GLU A 104 -7.88 12.30 -3.71
C GLU A 104 -8.73 11.03 -3.63
N GLU A 105 -9.30 10.58 -4.76
CA GLU A 105 -10.05 9.33 -4.84
C GLU A 105 -9.22 8.10 -4.42
N ASN A 106 -7.96 8.01 -4.89
CA ASN A 106 -7.07 6.91 -4.52
C ASN A 106 -6.71 6.95 -3.04
N CYS A 107 -6.41 8.14 -2.53
CA CYS A 107 -6.06 8.30 -1.13
C CYS A 107 -7.26 7.94 -0.24
N ASN A 108 -8.45 8.44 -0.55
CA ASN A 108 -9.66 8.16 0.22
C ASN A 108 -10.03 6.68 0.15
N PHE A 109 -9.92 6.04 -1.03
CA PHE A 109 -10.11 4.59 -1.17
C PHE A 109 -9.19 3.81 -0.23
N LEU A 110 -7.89 4.12 -0.25
CA LEU A 110 -6.91 3.45 0.61
C LEU A 110 -7.16 3.76 2.09
N THR A 111 -7.46 5.01 2.46
CA THR A 111 -7.78 5.40 3.84
C THR A 111 -8.99 4.64 4.36
N ASN A 112 -10.10 4.61 3.61
CA ASN A 112 -11.32 3.90 4.00
C ASN A 112 -11.07 2.40 4.13
N TYR A 113 -10.29 1.82 3.21
CA TYR A 113 -9.87 0.42 3.30
C TYR A 113 -9.03 0.17 4.56
N PHE A 114 -8.01 0.97 4.83
CA PHE A 114 -7.17 0.81 6.03
C PHE A 114 -7.97 0.97 7.32
N THR A 115 -8.87 1.95 7.39
CA THR A 115 -9.79 2.14 8.53
C THR A 115 -10.70 0.92 8.71
N TYR A 116 -11.28 0.41 7.62
CA TYR A 116 -12.09 -0.81 7.67
C TYR A 116 -11.25 -2.01 8.13
N SER A 117 -10.09 -2.24 7.52
CA SER A 117 -9.21 -3.36 7.85
C SER A 117 -8.79 -3.31 9.32
N LEU A 118 -8.34 -2.16 9.81
CA LEU A 118 -7.95 -1.97 11.21
C LEU A 118 -9.13 -2.16 12.18
N SER A 119 -10.29 -1.59 11.88
CA SER A 119 -11.47 -1.74 12.73
C SER A 119 -12.02 -3.17 12.76
N ALA A 120 -11.98 -3.86 11.62
CA ALA A 120 -12.32 -5.27 11.53
C ALA A 120 -11.32 -6.14 12.30
N SER A 121 -10.04 -5.76 12.32
CA SER A 121 -8.98 -6.43 13.06
C SER A 121 -9.26 -6.45 14.56
N VAL A 122 -9.73 -5.33 15.11
CA VAL A 122 -10.06 -5.20 16.53
C VAL A 122 -11.33 -5.96 16.89
N LYS A 123 -12.32 -6.01 16.00
CA LYS A 123 -13.63 -6.64 16.26
C LYS A 123 -13.63 -8.15 16.01
N ASN A 124 -12.89 -8.62 15.02
CA ASN A 124 -12.84 -10.01 14.55
C ASN A 124 -11.37 -10.43 14.33
N HIS A 125 -10.82 -11.24 15.24
CA HIS A 125 -9.40 -11.67 15.23
C HIS A 125 -8.92 -12.31 13.90
N HIS A 126 -9.84 -12.80 13.05
CA HIS A 126 -9.50 -13.43 11.76
C HIS A 126 -9.14 -12.43 10.65
N GLN A 127 -9.70 -11.20 10.66
CA GLN A 127 -9.40 -10.17 9.65
C GLN A 127 -8.20 -9.29 10.03
N ALA A 128 -7.85 -9.26 11.33
CA ALA A 128 -6.59 -8.74 11.86
C ALA A 128 -5.36 -9.34 11.21
N ARG A 129 -5.45 -10.64 10.90
CA ARG A 129 -4.39 -11.33 10.16
C ARG A 129 -4.16 -10.77 8.78
N SER A 130 -5.15 -10.15 8.11
CA SER A 130 -4.97 -9.72 6.71
C SER A 130 -4.05 -8.50 6.58
N MET A 131 -4.24 -7.45 7.41
CA MET A 131 -3.38 -6.26 7.37
C MET A 131 -1.98 -6.54 7.89
N VAL A 132 -1.88 -7.28 9.00
CA VAL A 132 -0.58 -7.73 9.54
C VAL A 132 0.12 -8.59 8.49
N SER A 133 -0.57 -9.53 7.86
CA SER A 133 -0.01 -10.36 6.78
C SER A 133 0.43 -9.52 5.58
N SER A 134 -0.31 -8.50 5.15
CA SER A 134 0.13 -7.63 4.06
C SER A 134 1.37 -6.83 4.40
N MET A 135 1.50 -6.35 5.64
CA MET A 135 2.72 -5.68 6.10
C MET A 135 3.91 -6.64 6.19
N THR A 136 3.70 -7.85 6.70
CA THR A 136 4.71 -8.90 6.75
C THR A 136 5.18 -9.27 5.35
N LYS A 137 4.26 -9.49 4.40
CA LYS A 137 4.58 -9.78 2.99
C LYS A 137 5.37 -8.66 2.31
N LEU A 138 4.99 -7.40 2.54
CA LEU A 138 5.74 -6.26 2.00
C LEU A 138 7.17 -6.25 2.52
N ARG A 139 7.36 -6.51 3.82
CA ARG A 139 8.68 -6.58 4.46
C ARG A 139 9.51 -7.74 3.90
N GLU A 140 8.93 -8.93 3.78
CA GLU A 140 9.56 -10.10 3.16
C GLU A 140 9.98 -9.79 1.72
N SER A 141 9.08 -9.22 0.93
CA SER A 141 9.37 -8.82 -0.47
C SER A 141 10.49 -7.79 -0.56
N LEU A 142 10.58 -6.85 0.38
CA LEU A 142 11.68 -5.88 0.43
C LEU A 142 13.02 -6.54 0.73
N LEU A 143 13.05 -7.49 1.67
CA LEU A 143 14.27 -8.20 2.06
C LEU A 143 14.89 -8.98 0.89
N GLU A 144 14.09 -9.43 -0.08
CA GLU A 144 14.59 -10.11 -1.29
C GLU A 144 15.47 -9.21 -2.17
N TYR A 145 15.24 -7.88 -2.15
CA TYR A 145 15.96 -6.92 -3.00
C TYR A 145 17.04 -6.13 -2.25
N VAL A 146 17.28 -6.44 -0.98
CA VAL A 146 18.21 -5.71 -0.12
C VAL A 146 19.49 -6.52 0.06
N ASP A 147 20.63 -5.93 -0.31
CA ASP A 147 21.95 -6.55 -0.10
C ASP A 147 22.31 -6.50 1.38
N LYS A 148 22.38 -7.66 2.03
CA LYS A 148 22.68 -7.77 3.47
C LYS A 148 24.08 -7.24 3.81
N ASN A 149 25.02 -7.24 2.87
CA ASN A 149 26.39 -6.75 3.09
C ASN A 149 26.46 -5.23 3.30
N GLN A 150 25.37 -4.49 3.05
CA GLN A 150 25.33 -3.05 3.32
C GLN A 150 25.13 -2.73 4.81
N PHE A 151 24.79 -3.72 5.63
CA PHE A 151 24.62 -3.57 7.08
C PHE A 151 25.86 -4.06 7.81
N ASP A 152 26.14 -3.46 8.97
CA ASP A 152 27.17 -3.97 9.87
C ASP A 152 26.75 -5.37 10.35
N LYS A 153 27.73 -6.27 10.53
CA LYS A 153 27.51 -7.64 11.00
C LYS A 153 26.75 -7.68 12.33
N TYR A 154 26.92 -6.63 13.15
CA TYR A 154 26.17 -6.46 14.40
C TYR A 154 24.63 -6.48 14.21
N TYR A 155 24.14 -6.11 13.03
CA TYR A 155 22.71 -6.02 12.71
C TYR A 155 22.19 -7.19 11.87
N GLU A 156 22.94 -8.30 11.72
CA GLU A 156 22.48 -9.47 10.94
C GLU A 156 21.13 -10.02 11.44
N ASP A 157 20.89 -9.98 12.76
CA ASP A 157 19.65 -10.41 13.39
C ASP A 157 18.55 -9.32 13.42
N ASP A 158 18.90 -8.07 13.10
CA ASP A 158 18.02 -6.90 13.19
C ASP A 158 17.48 -6.42 11.83
N LEU A 159 17.78 -7.13 10.75
CA LEU A 159 17.41 -6.70 9.39
C LEU A 159 15.92 -6.41 9.24
N GLU A 160 15.05 -7.25 9.80
CA GLU A 160 13.61 -7.03 9.78
C GLU A 160 13.22 -5.71 10.46
N THR A 161 13.76 -5.46 11.65
CA THR A 161 13.55 -4.23 12.43
C THR A 161 14.04 -3.00 11.65
N ILE A 162 15.17 -3.12 10.94
CA ILE A 162 15.70 -2.05 10.09
C ILE A 162 14.75 -1.78 8.92
N ILE A 163 14.23 -2.81 8.24
CA ILE A 163 13.22 -2.63 7.19
C ILE A 163 11.97 -1.97 7.76
N ASP A 164 11.50 -2.41 8.92
CA ASP A 164 10.32 -1.84 9.59
C ASP A 164 10.52 -0.35 9.91
N ALA A 165 11.70 0.04 10.39
CA ALA A 165 12.05 1.46 10.61
C ALA A 165 12.01 2.28 9.30
N HIS A 166 12.53 1.74 8.20
CA HIS A 166 12.45 2.38 6.88
C HIS A 166 11.00 2.54 6.41
N LEU A 167 10.17 1.52 6.59
CA LEU A 167 8.75 1.54 6.25
C LEU A 167 7.96 2.55 7.10
N ILE A 168 8.29 2.68 8.39
CA ILE A 168 7.67 3.67 9.29
C ILE A 168 7.99 5.09 8.81
N ILE A 169 9.27 5.36 8.51
CA ILE A 169 9.70 6.67 7.99
C ILE A 169 9.03 6.98 6.64
N LEU A 170 8.98 6.01 5.73
CA LEU A 170 8.31 6.13 4.44
C LEU A 170 6.83 6.51 4.62
N LYS A 171 6.08 5.75 5.43
CA LYS A 171 4.66 6.01 5.70
C LYS A 171 4.45 7.38 6.36
N HIS A 172 5.29 7.73 7.33
CA HIS A 172 5.22 9.03 7.99
C HIS A 172 5.38 10.18 7.00
N THR A 173 6.37 10.11 6.11
CA THR A 173 6.65 11.20 5.14
C THR A 173 5.57 11.33 4.07
N LEU A 174 4.96 10.22 3.63
CA LEU A 174 3.81 10.23 2.73
C LEU A 174 2.56 10.80 3.41
N ALA A 175 2.22 10.31 4.60
CA ALA A 175 1.07 10.77 5.38
C ALA A 175 1.18 12.27 5.70
N LYS A 176 2.35 12.71 6.18
CA LYS A 176 2.63 14.13 6.44
C LYS A 176 2.44 14.96 5.17
N ALA A 177 2.93 14.48 4.02
CA ALA A 177 2.83 15.22 2.78
C ALA A 177 1.39 15.35 2.28
N TYR A 178 0.58 14.31 2.44
CA TYR A 178 -0.85 14.34 2.16
C TYR A 178 -1.59 15.31 3.07
N LEU A 179 -1.43 15.18 4.40
CA LEU A 179 -2.11 16.01 5.40
C LEU A 179 -1.74 17.50 5.27
N GLN A 180 -0.49 17.79 4.92
CA GLN A 180 0.01 19.16 4.76
C GLN A 180 -0.09 19.68 3.32
N LYS A 181 -0.63 18.89 2.38
CA LYS A 181 -0.74 19.20 0.95
C LYS A 181 0.59 19.68 0.34
N THR A 182 1.71 19.06 0.74
CA THR A 182 3.04 19.41 0.23
C THR A 182 3.37 18.66 -1.06
N ASN A 183 4.27 19.21 -1.87
CA ASN A 183 4.71 18.58 -3.11
C ASN A 183 5.70 17.41 -2.89
N SER A 184 5.86 16.58 -3.93
CA SER A 184 6.74 15.40 -3.93
C SER A 184 8.18 15.75 -3.53
N LYS A 185 8.74 16.84 -4.08
CA LYS A 185 10.12 17.27 -3.81
C LYS A 185 10.35 17.55 -2.31
N LYS A 186 9.39 18.22 -1.66
CA LYS A 186 9.46 18.50 -0.22
C LYS A 186 9.32 17.22 0.60
N SER A 187 8.37 16.36 0.27
CA SER A 187 8.17 15.07 0.95
C SER A 187 9.41 14.17 0.84
N ARG A 188 10.00 14.09 -0.36
CA ARG A 188 11.23 13.33 -0.62
C ARG A 188 12.42 13.86 0.18
N LYS A 189 12.59 15.18 0.27
CA LYS A 189 13.64 15.80 1.09
C LYS A 189 13.48 15.49 2.57
N ASP A 190 12.25 15.46 3.08
CA ASP A 190 11.96 15.07 4.46
C ASP A 190 12.28 13.59 4.70
N LEU A 191 11.98 12.71 3.74
CA LEU A 191 12.35 11.29 3.76
C LEU A 191 13.87 11.09 3.78
N GLU A 192 14.60 11.74 2.86
CA GLU A 192 16.07 11.66 2.80
C GLU A 192 16.73 12.09 4.12
N LYS A 193 16.20 13.14 4.76
CA LYS A 193 16.69 13.60 6.07
C LYS A 193 16.50 12.54 7.14
N LEU A 194 15.30 11.95 7.25
CA LEU A 194 15.00 10.94 8.26
C LEU A 194 15.79 9.65 8.03
N LEU A 195 15.97 9.22 6.78
CA LEU A 195 16.83 8.07 6.46
C LEU A 195 18.31 8.34 6.79
N GLY A 196 18.78 9.59 6.66
CA GLY A 196 20.11 9.99 7.13
C GLY A 196 20.26 9.80 8.64
N ILE A 197 19.28 10.29 9.42
CA ILE A 197 19.28 10.11 10.88
C ILE A 197 19.22 8.63 11.27
N LEU A 198 18.40 7.83 10.58
CA LEU A 198 18.31 6.39 10.84
C LEU A 198 19.66 5.70 10.56
N LYS A 199 20.35 6.07 9.49
CA LYS A 199 21.65 5.50 9.11
C LYS A 199 22.77 5.92 10.06
N ASP A 200 22.85 7.20 10.39
CA ASP A 200 24.02 7.77 11.06
C ASP A 200 23.87 7.77 12.61
N GLY A 201 22.64 7.62 13.10
CA GLY A 201 22.28 7.86 14.50
C GLY A 201 22.25 9.35 14.83
N TYR A 202 21.64 9.71 15.97
CA TYR A 202 21.59 11.11 16.42
C TYR A 202 22.59 11.41 17.56
N GLN A 203 23.10 10.38 18.23
CA GLN A 203 24.04 10.54 19.35
C GLN A 203 25.46 10.75 18.84
N LYS A 204 26.25 11.56 19.57
CA LYS A 204 27.67 11.76 19.28
C LYS A 204 28.38 10.41 19.46
N LYS A 205 29.18 9.99 18.47
CA LYS A 205 30.01 8.80 18.60
C LYS A 205 31.07 9.09 19.67
N GLU A 206 31.08 8.32 20.76
CA GLU A 206 32.21 8.33 21.68
C GLU A 206 33.43 7.83 20.90
N GLU A 207 34.51 8.61 20.88
CA GLU A 207 35.78 8.15 20.35
C GLU A 207 36.16 6.92 21.17
N LYS A 208 36.10 5.73 20.56
CA LYS A 208 36.68 4.52 21.16
C LYS A 208 38.17 4.81 21.28
N ASN A 209 38.61 5.18 22.48
CA ASN A 209 40.04 5.28 22.81
C ASN A 209 40.69 3.95 22.40
N ALA A 210 41.68 4.07 21.52
CA ALA A 210 42.44 2.98 20.92
C ALA A 210 43.20 2.15 21.97
#